data_AF-A0AB39V0V1-F1
#
_entry.id   AF-A0AB39V0V1-F1
#
_cell.length_a   1.000
_cell.length_b   1.000
_cell.length_c   1.000
_cell.angle_alpha   90.00
_cell.angle_beta   90.00
_cell.angle_gamma   90.00
#
_symmetry.space_group_name_H-M   'P 1'
#
loop_
_entity.id
_entity.type
_entity.pdbx_description
1 polymer ?
#
loop_
_entity_poly.entity_id
_entity_poly.type
_entity_poly.pdbx_seq_one_letter_code
_entity_poly.pdbx_strand_id
1 'polypeptide(L)'
;MKIYDIRLLRTTTGKEHICFFYKTLPKKRINETVDIFKRNVGLIVNNQINDEKIKEYISEETFVKIMKMIKISDNKIGKYNMKLYRNDEIWMYKIENILDTDINFKDCDVLLDRNFFINDKYIKYVIIKNNTGV
;
A
#
# COMPACT_ATOMS: atom_id res chain seq x y z
N MET A 1 6.72 0.61 16.35
CA MET A 1 5.47 0.60 15.57
C MET A 1 5.84 0.67 14.11
N LYS A 2 5.22 -0.13 13.24
CA LYS A 2 5.43 -0.02 11.79
C LYS A 2 4.22 0.68 11.19
N ILE A 3 4.46 1.62 10.29
CA ILE A 3 3.42 2.31 9.53
C ILE A 3 3.67 1.98 8.06
N TYR A 4 2.61 1.65 7.35
CA TYR A 4 2.59 1.62 5.90
C TYR A 4 1.30 2.28 5.41
N ASP A 5 1.39 2.86 4.22
CA ASP A 5 0.25 3.46 3.52
C ASP A 5 0.43 3.22 2.02
N ILE A 6 -0.68 3.25 1.28
CA ILE A 6 -0.67 3.13 -0.18
C ILE A 6 -1.59 4.21 -0.71
N ARG A 7 -1.13 4.97 -1.70
CA ARG A 7 -1.87 6.11 -2.27
C ARG A 7 -1.75 6.18 -3.77
N LEU A 8 -2.76 6.79 -4.38
CA LEU A 8 -2.69 7.28 -5.75
C LEU A 8 -2.12 8.70 -5.71
N LEU A 9 -0.96 8.91 -6.35
CA LEU A 9 -0.36 10.22 -6.51
C LEU A 9 -0.45 10.63 -7.98
N ARG A 10 -0.74 11.91 -8.22
CA ARG A 10 -0.76 12.50 -9.56
C ARG A 10 0.49 13.35 -9.74
N THR A 11 1.24 13.10 -10.81
CA THR A 11 2.40 13.91 -11.18
C THR A 11 1.97 15.27 -11.72
N THR A 12 2.92 16.19 -11.80
CA THR A 12 2.77 17.47 -12.51
C THR A 12 2.35 17.32 -13.97
N THR A 13 2.67 16.18 -14.60
CA THR A 13 2.26 15.82 -15.96
C THR A 13 0.85 15.20 -16.04
N GLY A 14 0.13 15.11 -14.92
CA GLY A 14 -1.23 14.58 -14.85
C GLY A 14 -1.32 13.05 -14.78
N LYS A 15 -0.17 12.35 -14.83
CA LYS A 15 -0.10 10.88 -14.75
C LYS A 15 -0.32 10.42 -13.33
N GLU A 16 -1.15 9.40 -13.17
CA GLU A 16 -1.43 8.80 -11.87
C GLU A 16 -0.53 7.58 -11.65
N HIS A 17 -0.04 7.44 -10.41
CA HIS A 17 0.83 6.34 -10.00
C HIS A 17 0.45 5.88 -8.60
N ILE A 18 0.39 4.57 -8.41
CA ILE A 18 0.22 4.00 -7.07
C ILE A 18 1.58 3.98 -6.38
N CYS A 19 1.66 4.60 -5.22
CA CYS A 19 2.88 4.71 -4.44
C CYS A 19 2.68 4.16 -3.03
N PHE A 20 3.76 3.62 -2.48
CA PHE A 20 3.79 2.94 -1.19
C PHE A 20 4.60 3.75 -0.20
N PHE A 21 4.21 3.71 1.06
CA PHE A 21 4.95 4.29 2.16
C PHE A 21 5.25 3.20 3.18
N TYR A 22 6.44 3.23 3.77
CA TYR A 22 6.82 2.36 4.87
C TYR A 22 7.78 3.06 5.84
N LYS A 23 7.51 2.97 7.14
CA LYS A 23 8.41 3.46 8.18
C LYS A 23 8.35 2.59 9.43
N THR A 24 9.53 2.19 9.92
CA THR A 24 9.67 1.57 11.25
C THR A 24 9.99 2.65 12.27
N LEU A 25 9.23 2.68 13.36
CA LEU A 25 9.34 3.71 14.37
C LEU A 25 9.76 3.15 15.72
N PRO A 26 10.76 3.77 16.37
CA PRO A 26 11.13 3.43 17.73
C PRO A 26 9.99 3.81 18.69
N LYS A 27 9.71 2.94 19.67
CA LYS A 27 8.61 3.11 20.64
C LYS A 27 8.63 4.45 21.40
N LYS A 28 9.78 5.12 21.48
CA LYS A 28 9.99 6.36 22.25
C LYS A 28 9.59 7.66 21.54
N ARG A 29 9.17 7.65 20.27
CA ARG A 29 8.90 8.89 19.47
C ARG A 29 7.51 8.93 18.81
N ILE A 30 6.48 8.44 19.50
CA ILE A 30 5.13 8.30 18.93
C ILE A 30 4.52 9.64 18.51
N ASN A 31 4.61 10.69 19.34
CA ASN A 31 3.95 11.99 19.07
C ASN A 31 4.56 12.75 17.89
N GLU A 32 5.89 12.89 17.85
CA GLU A 32 6.61 13.47 16.71
C GLU A 32 6.27 12.74 15.39
N THR A 33 5.97 11.45 15.48
CA THR A 33 5.65 10.64 14.31
C THR A 33 4.23 10.87 13.81
N VAL A 34 3.25 10.98 14.70
CA VAL A 34 1.88 11.30 14.28
C VAL A 34 1.86 12.66 13.57
N ASP A 35 2.67 13.61 14.03
CA ASP A 35 2.75 14.94 13.40
C ASP A 35 3.49 14.89 12.05
N ILE A 36 4.57 14.12 11.92
CA ILE A 36 5.22 13.91 10.62
C ILE A 36 4.28 13.19 9.64
N PHE A 37 3.59 12.14 10.09
CA PHE A 37 2.61 11.43 9.26
C PHE A 37 1.47 12.36 8.85
N LYS A 38 0.83 13.08 9.79
CA LYS A 38 -0.23 14.06 9.50
C LYS A 38 0.26 15.19 8.59
N ARG A 39 1.50 15.65 8.75
CA ARG A 39 2.12 16.66 7.87
C ARG A 39 2.31 16.11 6.47
N ASN A 40 2.78 14.88 6.32
CA ASN A 40 2.92 14.23 5.03
C ASN A 40 1.55 13.99 4.38
N VAL A 41 0.55 13.54 5.15
CA VAL A 41 -0.85 13.42 4.70
C VAL A 41 -1.45 14.78 4.30
N GLY A 42 -1.25 15.83 5.08
CA GLY A 42 -1.82 17.17 4.86
C GLY A 42 -1.18 17.91 3.68
N LEU A 43 0.11 17.70 3.42
CA LEU A 43 0.79 18.22 2.22
C LEU A 43 0.26 17.56 0.93
N ILE A 44 -0.27 16.34 1.01
CA ILE A 44 -0.86 15.61 -0.11
C ILE A 44 -2.29 16.11 -0.42
N VAL A 45 -3.11 16.37 0.60
CA VAL A 45 -4.51 16.83 0.42
C VAL A 45 -4.58 18.21 -0.26
N ASN A 46 -3.57 19.05 -0.06
CA ASN A 46 -3.53 20.40 -0.63
C ASN A 46 -2.92 20.49 -2.05
N ASN A 47 -2.71 19.37 -2.75
CA ASN A 47 -2.09 19.34 -4.09
C ASN A 47 -0.72 20.05 -4.18
N GLN A 48 -0.02 20.25 -3.05
CA GLN A 48 1.26 20.95 -2.99
C GLN A 48 2.45 19.98 -2.93
N ILE A 49 2.36 18.87 -3.66
CA ILE A 49 3.48 17.93 -3.74
C ILE A 49 4.37 18.35 -4.91
N ASN A 50 5.44 19.06 -4.57
CA ASN A 50 6.60 19.17 -5.43
C ASN A 50 7.28 17.79 -5.49
N ASP A 51 7.66 17.33 -6.69
CA ASP A 51 8.17 15.97 -6.96
C ASP A 51 9.35 15.58 -6.04
N GLU A 52 10.09 16.56 -5.49
CA GLU A 52 11.20 16.35 -4.55
C GLU A 52 10.80 15.94 -3.12
N LYS A 53 9.53 16.16 -2.71
CA LYS A 53 9.00 15.74 -1.38
C LYS A 53 8.31 14.36 -1.41
N ILE A 54 8.20 13.75 -2.59
CA ILE A 54 7.75 12.36 -2.82
C ILE A 54 8.80 11.34 -2.32
N LYS A 55 9.97 11.77 -1.81
CA LYS A 55 11.05 10.88 -1.34
C LYS A 55 10.63 9.79 -0.34
N GLU A 56 9.56 9.99 0.42
CA GLU A 56 9.06 8.98 1.35
C GLU A 56 8.18 7.91 0.68
N TYR A 57 7.62 8.22 -0.49
CA TYR A 57 6.83 7.30 -1.29
C TYR A 57 7.70 6.56 -2.29
N ILE A 58 7.57 5.24 -2.30
CA ILE A 58 8.38 4.31 -3.06
C ILE A 58 7.51 3.49 -4.01
N SER A 59 8.13 2.88 -5.03
CA SER A 59 7.45 1.93 -5.91
C SER A 59 7.05 0.65 -5.17
N GLU A 60 6.07 -0.07 -5.68
CA GLU A 60 5.68 -1.41 -5.18
C GLU A 60 6.88 -2.35 -5.08
N GLU A 61 7.73 -2.36 -6.12
CA GLU A 61 8.92 -3.21 -6.15
C GLU A 61 9.90 -2.87 -5.02
N THR A 62 10.11 -1.57 -4.77
CA THR A 62 10.98 -1.11 -3.68
C THR A 62 10.38 -1.47 -2.32
N PHE A 63 9.06 -1.33 -2.17
CA PHE A 63 8.36 -1.72 -0.94
C PHE A 63 8.51 -3.22 -0.66
N VAL A 64 8.26 -4.07 -1.66
CA VAL A 64 8.43 -5.53 -1.57
C VAL A 64 9.86 -5.90 -1.17
N LYS A 65 10.87 -5.24 -1.76
CA LYS A 65 12.30 -5.43 -1.41
C LYS A 65 12.62 -5.01 0.01
N ILE A 66 12.22 -3.80 0.43
CA ILE A 66 12.47 -3.29 1.79
C ILE A 66 11.81 -4.17 2.84
N MET A 67 10.59 -4.64 2.56
CA MET A 67 9.84 -5.52 3.44
C MET A 67 10.31 -6.98 3.37
N LYS A 68 11.29 -7.31 2.51
CA LYS A 68 11.79 -8.67 2.29
C LYS A 68 10.67 -9.67 2.00
N MET A 69 9.67 -9.24 1.22
CA MET A 69 8.54 -10.09 0.88
C MET A 69 8.90 -11.07 -0.24
N ILE A 70 8.35 -12.27 -0.14
CA ILE A 70 8.42 -13.31 -1.16
C ILE A 70 7.08 -13.32 -1.91
N LYS A 71 7.14 -13.36 -3.25
CA LYS A 71 5.94 -13.58 -4.08
C LYS A 71 5.53 -15.05 -3.95
N ILE A 72 4.29 -15.29 -3.53
CA ILE A 72 3.76 -16.65 -3.29
C ILE A 72 2.98 -17.16 -4.47
N SER A 73 2.14 -16.32 -5.07
CA SER A 73 1.28 -16.76 -6.16
C SER A 73 0.91 -15.63 -7.12
N ASP A 74 0.58 -16.02 -8.34
CA ASP A 74 -0.07 -15.20 -9.35
C ASP A 74 -1.25 -16.00 -9.89
N ASN A 75 -2.45 -15.70 -9.41
CA ASN A 75 -3.64 -16.49 -9.67
C ASN A 75 -4.61 -15.68 -10.52
N LYS A 76 -5.09 -16.29 -11.59
CA LYS A 76 -6.25 -15.78 -12.33
C LYS A 76 -7.50 -16.50 -11.83
N ILE A 77 -8.39 -15.77 -11.17
CA ILE A 77 -9.66 -16.29 -10.67
C ILE A 77 -10.77 -15.61 -11.48
N GLY A 78 -11.35 -16.32 -12.44
CA GLY A 78 -12.32 -15.71 -13.36
C GLY A 78 -11.76 -14.49 -14.10
N LYS A 79 -12.29 -13.29 -13.80
CA LYS A 79 -11.87 -12.01 -14.39
C LYS A 79 -10.79 -11.26 -13.58
N TYR A 80 -10.45 -11.76 -12.38
CA TYR A 80 -9.49 -11.14 -11.48
C TYR A 80 -8.09 -11.72 -11.68
N ASN A 81 -7.07 -10.87 -11.62
CA ASN A 81 -5.69 -11.31 -11.40
C ASN A 81 -5.30 -10.95 -9.96
N MET A 82 -4.86 -11.93 -9.19
CA MET A 82 -4.47 -11.77 -7.80
C MET A 82 -3.03 -12.19 -7.59
N LYS A 83 -2.22 -11.25 -7.09
CA LYS A 83 -0.85 -11.49 -6.67
C LYS A 83 -0.78 -11.46 -5.15
N LEU A 84 -0.11 -12.45 -4.58
CA LEU A 84 0.15 -12.53 -3.13
C LEU A 84 1.65 -12.41 -2.87
N TYR A 85 2.00 -11.51 -1.97
CA TYR A 85 3.33 -11.34 -1.41
C TYR A 85 3.25 -11.53 0.11
N ARG A 86 4.27 -12.14 0.73
CA ARG A 86 4.30 -12.25 2.19
C ARG A 86 5.71 -12.12 2.75
N ASN A 87 5.79 -11.73 4.00
CA ASN A 87 6.92 -12.00 4.88
C ASN A 87 6.40 -12.60 6.19
N ASP A 88 7.25 -12.71 7.20
CA ASP A 88 6.89 -13.30 8.49
C ASP A 88 5.84 -12.48 9.25
N GLU A 89 5.69 -11.20 8.95
CA GLU A 89 4.84 -10.27 9.70
C GLU A 89 3.50 -9.95 9.02
N ILE A 90 3.48 -9.86 7.68
CA ILE A 90 2.31 -9.41 6.92
C ILE A 90 2.19 -10.14 5.58
N TRP A 91 0.94 -10.25 5.11
CA TRP A 91 0.60 -10.69 3.76
C TRP A 91 0.00 -9.51 2.99
N MET A 92 0.45 -9.30 1.76
CA MET A 92 -0.01 -8.25 0.86
C MET A 92 -0.63 -8.87 -0.38
N TYR A 93 -1.92 -8.61 -0.56
CA TYR A 93 -2.69 -8.95 -1.75
C TYR A 93 -2.75 -7.75 -2.67
N LYS A 94 -2.47 -7.98 -3.95
CA LYS A 94 -2.76 -7.05 -5.05
C LYS A 94 -3.76 -7.72 -5.97
N ILE A 95 -4.92 -7.12 -6.12
CA ILE A 95 -6.00 -7.65 -6.97
C ILE A 95 -6.28 -6.64 -8.07
N GLU A 96 -6.22 -7.08 -9.31
CA GLU A 96 -6.50 -6.29 -10.50
C GLU A 96 -7.77 -6.82 -11.17
N ASN A 97 -8.72 -5.95 -11.49
CA ASN A 97 -9.93 -6.28 -12.24
C ASN A 97 -10.35 -5.17 -13.21
N ILE A 98 -11.21 -5.53 -14.16
CA ILE A 98 -11.87 -4.60 -15.09
C ILE A 98 -13.13 -3.98 -14.45
N LEU A 99 -13.74 -4.65 -13.48
CA LEU A 99 -14.95 -4.18 -12.79
C LEU A 99 -14.66 -3.90 -11.32
N ASP A 100 -15.39 -2.95 -10.74
CA ASP A 100 -15.38 -2.75 -9.31
C ASP A 100 -15.92 -4.02 -8.64
N THR A 101 -15.16 -4.60 -7.73
CA THR A 101 -15.56 -5.86 -7.09
C THR A 101 -15.17 -5.81 -5.63
N ASP A 102 -16.19 -5.97 -4.80
CA ASP A 102 -16.03 -6.02 -3.38
C ASP A 102 -15.49 -7.40 -2.96
N ILE A 103 -14.18 -7.48 -2.82
CA ILE A 103 -13.51 -8.64 -2.24
C ILE A 103 -13.33 -8.40 -0.76
N ASN A 104 -14.03 -9.20 0.04
CA ASN A 104 -14.06 -9.08 1.48
C ASN A 104 -13.08 -10.07 2.14
N PHE A 105 -12.18 -9.55 2.97
CA PHE A 105 -11.21 -10.32 3.75
C PHE A 105 -11.74 -10.53 5.17
N LYS A 106 -12.85 -11.28 5.28
CA LYS A 106 -13.46 -11.61 6.58
C LYS A 106 -12.48 -12.39 7.46
N ASP A 107 -12.60 -12.19 8.77
CA ASP A 107 -11.84 -12.91 9.81
C ASP A 107 -10.30 -12.73 9.73
N CYS A 108 -9.84 -11.70 9.02
CA CYS A 108 -8.44 -11.31 8.94
C CYS A 108 -8.18 -10.04 9.77
N ASP A 109 -7.02 -9.95 10.40
CA ASP A 109 -6.52 -8.69 10.98
C ASP A 109 -6.06 -7.77 9.83
N VAL A 110 -7.01 -7.05 9.23
CA VAL A 110 -6.74 -6.11 8.13
C VAL A 110 -6.04 -4.89 8.67
N LEU A 111 -4.83 -4.64 8.17
CA LEU A 111 -4.02 -3.50 8.56
C LEU A 111 -4.09 -2.36 7.54
N LEU A 112 -4.40 -2.66 6.28
CA LEU A 112 -4.66 -1.67 5.22
C LEU A 112 -5.58 -2.27 4.14
N ASP A 113 -6.61 -1.54 3.74
CA ASP A 113 -7.46 -1.81 2.58
C ASP A 113 -7.59 -0.52 1.75
N ARG A 114 -7.19 -0.60 0.49
CA ARG A 114 -7.21 0.51 -0.46
C ARG A 114 -7.64 0.05 -1.84
N ASN A 115 -8.53 0.83 -2.45
CA ASN A 115 -9.02 0.62 -3.80
C ASN A 115 -8.65 1.83 -4.66
N PHE A 116 -8.18 1.57 -5.87
CA PHE A 116 -7.78 2.58 -6.83
C PHE A 116 -8.38 2.26 -8.19
N PHE A 117 -8.79 3.29 -8.91
CA PHE A 117 -9.12 3.19 -10.33
C PHE A 117 -8.04 3.91 -11.12
N ILE A 118 -7.29 3.19 -11.95
CA ILE A 118 -6.17 3.72 -12.72
C ILE A 118 -6.06 2.96 -14.04
N ASN A 119 -5.87 3.69 -15.15
CA ASN A 119 -5.72 3.11 -16.50
C ASN A 119 -6.84 2.10 -16.83
N ASP A 120 -8.10 2.49 -16.59
CA ASP A 120 -9.31 1.69 -16.82
C ASP A 120 -9.37 0.35 -16.08
N LYS A 121 -8.63 0.24 -14.96
CA LYS A 121 -8.60 -0.94 -14.11
C LYS A 121 -8.83 -0.58 -12.65
N TYR A 122 -9.59 -1.43 -11.98
CA TYR A 122 -9.70 -1.42 -10.54
C TYR A 122 -8.52 -2.21 -9.95
N ILE A 123 -7.78 -1.59 -9.05
CA ILE A 123 -6.66 -2.19 -8.34
C ILE A 123 -6.94 -2.08 -6.84
N LYS A 124 -7.08 -3.22 -6.17
CA LYS A 124 -7.23 -3.33 -4.73
C LYS A 124 -5.93 -3.82 -4.10
N TYR A 125 -5.48 -3.15 -3.05
CA TYR A 125 -4.43 -3.63 -2.16
C TYR A 125 -5.01 -3.92 -0.79
N VAL A 126 -4.68 -5.10 -0.26
CA VAL A 126 -5.00 -5.46 1.13
C VAL A 126 -3.74 -5.97 1.80
N ILE A 127 -3.40 -5.37 2.95
CA ILE A 127 -2.35 -5.85 3.83
C ILE A 127 -3.01 -6.39 5.08
N ILE A 128 -2.78 -7.67 5.38
CA ILE A 128 -3.25 -8.34 6.58
C ILE A 128 -2.06 -8.75 7.45
N LYS A 129 -2.29 -8.82 8.76
CA LYS A 129 -1.30 -9.36 9.69
C LYS A 129 -1.10 -10.85 9.43
N ASN A 130 0.15 -11.27 9.38
CA ASN A 130 0.45 -12.69 9.41
C ASN A 130 0.24 -13.22 10.84
N ASN A 131 -0.89 -13.88 11.07
CA ASN A 131 -1.20 -14.52 12.35
C ASN A 131 -0.80 -16.01 12.38
N THR A 132 -0.24 -16.52 11.28
CA THR A 132 0.35 -17.86 11.28
C THR A 132 1.70 -17.78 11.99
N GLY A 133 1.70 -18.10 13.28
CA GLY A 133 2.89 -18.20 14.12
C GLY A 133 3.73 -19.43 13.74
N VAL A 134 4.28 -19.43 12.52
CA VAL A 134 5.21 -20.44 12.01
C VAL A 134 6.59 -19.81 11.93
#